data_AF-A0A3C0ZT71-F1
#
_entry.id   AF-A0A3C0ZT71-F1
#
_cell.length_a   1.000
_cell.length_b   1.000
_cell.length_c   1.000
_cell.angle_alpha   90.00
_cell.angle_beta   90.00
_cell.angle_gamma   90.00
#
_symmetry.space_group_name_H-M   'P 1'
#
loop_
_entity.id
_entity.type
_entity.pdbx_description
1 polymer ?
#
loop_
_entity_poly.entity_id
_entity_poly.type
_entity_poly.pdbx_seq_one_letter_code
_entity_poly.pdbx_strand_id
1 'polypeptide(L)'
;MRLDAEVKELKGAGPKAVEALMKKEIRTIGDLLRFYPSGYDHFTPEITAAEAEPGECCSLKLTLISGGSTFRRAGKVISHFEGTDGTARVRLTFFNMPYVRQTLTAGKSFVFRGVLRETSAKTRVMEQPWFIESRRYGEV
;
A
#
# COMPACT_ATOMS: atom_id res chain seq x y z
N MET A 1 17.52 7.05 27.49
CA MET A 1 17.67 5.92 26.55
C MET A 1 19.15 5.80 26.23
N ARG A 2 19.74 4.61 26.37
CA ARG A 2 21.18 4.36 26.24
C ARG A 2 21.47 3.83 24.83
N LEU A 3 22.48 4.36 24.15
CA LEU A 3 22.79 3.97 22.76
C LEU A 3 23.45 2.58 22.67
N ASP A 4 24.13 2.19 23.74
CA ASP A 4 24.76 0.89 23.94
C ASP A 4 23.79 -0.21 24.37
N ALA A 5 22.56 0.15 24.74
CA ALA A 5 21.54 -0.83 25.12
C ALA A 5 21.17 -1.73 23.95
N GLU A 6 20.87 -2.99 24.25
CA GLU A 6 20.50 -3.98 23.25
C GLU A 6 19.11 -3.70 22.67
N VAL A 7 18.91 -4.00 21.40
CA VAL A 7 17.63 -3.82 20.70
C VAL A 7 16.48 -4.60 21.36
N LYS A 8 16.77 -5.68 22.10
CA LYS A 8 15.77 -6.46 22.85
C LYS A 8 15.09 -5.67 23.98
N GLU A 9 15.74 -4.61 24.47
CA GLU A 9 15.23 -3.74 25.53
C GLU A 9 14.27 -2.68 24.97
N LEU A 10 14.16 -2.56 23.64
CA LEU A 10 13.28 -1.61 22.99
C LEU A 10 11.82 -2.02 23.17
N LYS A 11 11.05 -1.16 23.87
CA LYS A 11 9.61 -1.33 24.04
C LYS A 11 8.92 -1.38 22.67
N GLY A 12 8.18 -2.47 22.42
CA GLY A 12 7.49 -2.72 21.15
C GLY A 12 8.25 -3.63 20.18
N ALA A 13 9.54 -3.91 20.43
CA ALA A 13 10.29 -4.90 19.67
C ALA A 13 10.00 -6.32 20.22
N GLY A 14 9.11 -7.05 19.54
CA GLY A 14 8.86 -8.46 19.85
C GLY A 14 10.01 -9.38 19.43
N PRO A 15 10.07 -10.64 19.90
CA PRO A 15 11.17 -11.56 19.64
C PRO A 15 11.50 -11.74 18.15
N LYS A 16 10.48 -11.81 17.28
CA LYS A 16 10.65 -11.92 15.82
C LYS A 16 11.28 -10.68 15.18
N ALA A 17 10.92 -9.48 15.69
CA ALA A 17 11.49 -8.23 15.19
C ALA A 17 12.96 -8.13 15.60
N VAL A 18 13.28 -8.49 16.85
CA VAL A 18 14.66 -8.55 17.35
C VAL A 18 15.50 -9.53 16.53
N GLU A 19 14.98 -10.74 16.25
CA GLU A 19 15.68 -11.73 15.42
C GLU A 19 15.95 -11.21 14.00
N ALA A 20 14.98 -10.53 13.39
CA ALA A 20 15.14 -9.93 12.07
C ALA A 20 16.19 -8.80 12.05
N LEU A 21 16.25 -7.98 13.11
CA LEU A 21 17.24 -6.93 13.27
C LEU A 21 18.65 -7.51 13.51
N MET A 22 18.76 -8.55 14.34
CA MET A 22 20.02 -9.25 14.57
C MET A 22 20.56 -9.93 13.30
N LYS A 23 19.69 -10.48 12.45
CA LYS A 23 20.07 -11.02 11.12
C LYS A 23 20.63 -9.94 10.19
N LYS A 24 20.28 -8.67 10.41
CA LYS A 24 20.83 -7.50 9.70
C LYS A 24 22.02 -6.87 10.44
N GLU A 25 22.58 -7.57 11.43
CA GLU A 25 23.70 -7.14 12.27
C GLU A 25 23.42 -5.90 13.16
N ILE A 26 22.15 -5.54 13.34
CA ILE A 26 21.72 -4.45 14.20
C ILE A 26 21.54 -5.01 15.62
N ARG A 27 22.46 -4.67 16.54
CA ARG A 27 22.49 -5.24 17.90
C ARG A 27 22.15 -4.23 18.99
N THR A 28 22.51 -2.97 18.78
CA THR A 28 22.29 -1.89 19.74
C THR A 28 21.27 -0.87 19.25
N ILE A 29 20.73 -0.07 20.18
CA ILE A 29 19.88 1.09 19.85
C ILE A 29 20.64 2.07 18.93
N GLY A 30 21.95 2.24 19.15
CA GLY A 30 22.80 3.07 18.30
C GLY A 30 22.88 2.58 16.84
N ASP A 31 22.95 1.26 16.63
CA ASP A 31 22.93 0.66 15.29
C ASP A 31 21.58 0.89 14.61
N LEU A 32 20.49 0.72 15.36
CA LEU A 32 19.13 0.91 14.85
C LEU A 32 18.89 2.36 14.40
N LEU A 33 19.38 3.33 15.16
CA LEU A 33 19.25 4.76 14.82
C LEU A 33 20.04 5.16 13.58
N ARG A 34 21.14 4.45 13.29
CA ARG A 34 21.97 4.67 12.09
C ARG A 34 21.54 3.81 10.91
N PHE A 35 20.53 2.96 11.10
CA PHE A 35 19.95 2.16 10.03
C PHE A 35 19.00 3.03 9.21
N TYR A 36 19.57 3.85 8.32
CA TYR A 36 18.81 4.77 7.50
C TYR A 36 17.93 4.03 6.47
N PRO A 37 16.71 4.51 6.21
CA PRO A 37 15.89 4.00 5.11
C PRO A 37 16.62 4.13 3.76
N SER A 38 16.43 3.15 2.88
CA SER A 38 16.96 3.21 1.50
C SER A 38 16.28 4.28 0.64
N GLY A 39 15.10 4.74 1.05
CA GLY A 39 14.32 5.78 0.39
C GLY A 39 13.16 6.20 1.29
N TYR A 40 12.61 7.38 1.01
CA TYR A 40 11.43 7.90 1.68
C TYR A 40 10.25 7.86 0.72
N ASP A 41 9.12 7.34 1.18
CA ASP A 41 7.88 7.42 0.45
C ASP A 41 7.27 8.82 0.64
N HIS A 42 7.24 9.61 -0.43
CA HIS A 42 6.52 10.87 -0.45
C HIS A 42 5.06 10.62 -0.80
N PHE A 43 4.15 11.12 0.03
CA PHE A 43 2.72 11.17 -0.26
C PHE A 43 2.46 12.38 -1.16
N THR A 44 2.07 12.10 -2.40
CA THR A 44 1.68 13.13 -3.37
C THR A 44 0.20 13.47 -3.20
N PRO A 45 -0.21 14.72 -3.48
CA PRO A 45 -1.61 15.11 -3.43
C PRO A 45 -2.46 14.24 -4.37
N GLU A 46 -3.74 14.12 -4.02
CA GLU A 46 -4.72 13.40 -4.83
C GLU A 46 -4.87 14.08 -6.20
N ILE A 47 -4.77 13.31 -7.28
CA ILE A 47 -5.08 13.75 -8.64
C ILE A 47 -6.27 12.98 -9.19
N THR A 48 -6.94 13.51 -10.21
CA THR A 48 -8.04 12.78 -10.84
C THR A 48 -7.51 11.60 -11.66
N ALA A 49 -8.34 10.56 -11.74
CA ALA A 49 -8.02 9.37 -12.51
C ALA A 49 -7.97 9.64 -14.02
N ALA A 50 -8.48 10.77 -14.52
CA ALA A 50 -8.33 11.20 -15.90
C ALA A 50 -6.99 11.92 -16.17
N GLU A 51 -6.56 12.78 -15.24
CA GLU A 51 -5.30 13.55 -15.34
C GLU A 51 -4.05 12.71 -15.09
N ALA A 52 -4.19 11.60 -14.35
CA ALA A 52 -3.06 10.74 -14.05
C ALA A 52 -2.38 10.17 -15.30
N GLU A 53 -1.06 10.30 -15.39
CA GLU A 53 -0.27 9.74 -16.49
C GLU A 53 0.04 8.25 -16.25
N PRO A 54 -0.23 7.37 -17.23
CA PRO A 54 0.16 5.96 -17.12
C PRO A 54 1.68 5.80 -17.04
N GLY A 55 2.15 5.01 -16.09
CA GLY A 55 3.56 4.73 -15.83
C GLY A 55 4.09 5.41 -14.57
N GLU A 56 3.42 6.43 -14.06
CA GLU A 56 3.83 7.15 -12.87
C GLU A 56 3.13 6.67 -11.60
N CYS A 57 3.79 6.88 -10.45
CA CYS A 57 3.19 6.65 -9.15
C CYS A 57 2.30 7.84 -8.78
N CYS A 58 1.01 7.59 -8.58
CA CYS A 58 0.04 8.63 -8.24
C CYS A 58 -0.90 8.20 -7.10
N SER A 59 -1.49 9.19 -6.45
CA SER A 59 -2.51 9.03 -5.41
C SER A 59 -3.88 9.34 -6.02
N LEU A 60 -4.78 8.36 -6.03
CA LEU A 60 -6.13 8.51 -6.58
C LEU A 60 -7.17 8.26 -5.48
N LYS A 61 -8.07 9.21 -5.29
CA LYS A 61 -9.26 9.01 -4.46
C LYS A 61 -10.35 8.33 -5.28
N LEU A 62 -10.60 7.06 -4.99
CA LEU A 62 -11.57 6.25 -5.72
C LEU A 62 -12.68 5.78 -4.79
N THR A 63 -13.92 5.91 -5.26
CA THR A 63 -15.10 5.28 -4.65
C THR A 63 -15.29 3.92 -5.27
N LEU A 64 -15.35 2.88 -4.43
CA LEU A 64 -15.50 1.50 -4.90
C LEU A 64 -16.91 1.26 -5.44
N ILE A 65 -16.99 0.79 -6.68
CA ILE A 65 -18.26 0.53 -7.38
C ILE A 65 -18.88 -0.79 -6.89
N SER A 66 -18.05 -1.79 -6.61
CA SER A 66 -18.49 -3.12 -6.16
C SER A 66 -17.58 -3.69 -5.06
N GLY A 67 -18.07 -4.72 -4.37
CA GLY A 67 -17.35 -5.38 -3.26
C GLY A 67 -16.18 -6.26 -3.71
N GLY A 68 -15.78 -6.15 -4.97
CA GLY A 68 -14.69 -6.89 -5.59
C GLY A 68 -14.99 -8.38 -5.83
N SER A 69 -14.23 -8.97 -6.73
CA SER A 69 -14.20 -10.41 -6.99
C SER A 69 -12.90 -11.00 -6.47
N THR A 70 -12.93 -12.22 -5.97
CA THR A 70 -11.72 -12.94 -5.57
C THR A 70 -11.77 -14.35 -6.13
N PHE A 71 -10.71 -14.73 -6.84
CA PHE A 71 -10.59 -16.04 -7.45
C PHE A 71 -9.15 -16.53 -7.39
N ARG A 72 -8.94 -17.81 -7.70
CA ARG A 72 -7.60 -18.39 -7.82
C ARG A 72 -7.25 -18.56 -9.29
N ARG A 73 -6.06 -18.11 -9.68
CA ARG A 73 -5.52 -18.31 -11.03
C ARG A 73 -4.02 -18.51 -10.96
N ALA A 74 -3.51 -19.53 -11.65
CA ALA A 74 -2.08 -19.87 -11.68
C ALA A 74 -1.44 -19.97 -10.28
N GLY A 75 -2.14 -20.60 -9.33
CA GLY A 75 -1.68 -20.76 -7.94
C GLY A 75 -1.73 -19.50 -7.07
N LYS A 76 -2.14 -18.34 -7.61
CA LYS A 76 -2.27 -17.08 -6.87
C LYS A 76 -3.73 -16.80 -6.52
N VAL A 77 -3.97 -16.23 -5.34
CA VAL A 77 -5.27 -15.64 -4.99
C VAL A 77 -5.27 -14.22 -5.55
N ILE A 78 -6.25 -13.88 -6.39
CA ILE A 78 -6.34 -12.57 -7.03
C ILE A 78 -7.65 -11.92 -6.59
N SER A 79 -7.57 -10.70 -6.05
CA SER A 79 -8.72 -9.88 -5.71
C SER A 79 -8.78 -8.66 -6.63
N HIS A 80 -9.88 -8.51 -7.37
CA HIS A 80 -10.13 -7.37 -8.24
C HIS A 80 -11.21 -6.47 -7.66
N PHE A 81 -10.99 -5.16 -7.73
CA PHE A 81 -11.99 -4.15 -7.42
C PHE A 81 -12.06 -3.14 -8.56
N GLU A 82 -13.21 -2.50 -8.70
CA GLU A 82 -13.37 -1.36 -9.59
C GLU A 82 -13.69 -0.14 -8.76
N GLY A 83 -12.91 0.92 -8.95
CA GLY A 83 -13.09 2.21 -8.33
C GLY A 83 -13.31 3.29 -9.38
N THR A 84 -14.01 4.35 -8.99
CA THR A 84 -14.22 5.55 -9.82
C THR A 84 -14.11 6.80 -8.96
N ASP A 85 -13.52 7.85 -9.51
CA ASP A 85 -13.56 9.21 -8.97
C ASP A 85 -14.65 10.07 -9.66
N GLY A 86 -15.38 9.48 -10.62
CA GLY A 86 -16.35 10.17 -11.47
C GLY A 86 -15.79 10.58 -12.85
N THR A 87 -14.46 10.64 -13.00
CA THR A 87 -13.79 11.01 -14.26
C THR A 87 -13.38 9.77 -15.05
N ALA A 88 -12.86 8.74 -14.37
CA ALA A 88 -12.45 7.49 -15.00
C ALA A 88 -12.64 6.28 -14.07
N ARG A 89 -12.76 5.10 -14.66
CA ARG A 89 -12.76 3.83 -13.91
C ARG A 89 -11.34 3.27 -13.83
N VAL A 90 -10.96 2.85 -12.64
CA VAL A 90 -9.67 2.22 -12.37
C VAL A 90 -9.91 0.84 -11.78
N ARG A 91 -9.27 -0.17 -12.37
CA ARG A 91 -9.27 -1.53 -11.84
C ARG A 91 -8.11 -1.70 -10.86
N LEU A 92 -8.42 -2.15 -9.66
CA LEU A 92 -7.45 -2.39 -8.60
C LEU A 92 -7.23 -3.90 -8.49
N THR A 93 -5.98 -4.35 -8.53
CA THR A 93 -5.63 -5.77 -8.48
C THR A 93 -4.70 -6.06 -7.32
N PHE A 94 -5.11 -6.98 -6.44
CA PHE A 94 -4.32 -7.44 -5.32
C PHE A 94 -4.00 -8.91 -5.46
N PHE A 95 -2.72 -9.26 -5.38
CA PHE A 95 -2.25 -10.64 -5.41
C PHE A 95 -1.96 -11.14 -4.00
N ASN A 96 -2.44 -12.34 -3.67
CA ASN A 96 -2.27 -13.04 -2.39
C ASN A 96 -2.73 -12.25 -1.15
N MET A 97 -3.68 -11.32 -1.31
CA MET A 97 -4.22 -10.49 -0.23
C MET A 97 -5.74 -10.64 -0.08
N PRO A 98 -6.26 -11.84 0.29
CA PRO A 98 -7.70 -12.06 0.38
C PRO A 98 -8.40 -11.21 1.45
N TYR A 99 -7.68 -10.74 2.46
CA TYR A 99 -8.21 -9.89 3.53
C TYR A 99 -8.69 -8.52 3.01
N VAL A 100 -8.16 -8.06 1.87
CA VAL A 100 -8.48 -6.75 1.29
C VAL A 100 -9.98 -6.63 0.99
N ARG A 101 -10.67 -7.74 0.68
CA ARG A 101 -12.12 -7.75 0.48
C ARG A 101 -12.93 -7.39 1.74
N GLN A 102 -12.40 -7.66 2.92
CA GLN A 102 -13.08 -7.29 4.17
C GLN A 102 -12.89 -5.80 4.47
N THR A 103 -11.77 -5.22 4.05
CA THR A 103 -11.44 -3.81 4.28
C THR A 103 -12.07 -2.89 3.22
N LEU A 104 -11.97 -3.27 1.94
CA LEU A 104 -12.46 -2.51 0.80
C LEU A 104 -13.96 -2.78 0.58
N THR A 105 -14.80 -1.90 1.13
CA THR A 105 -16.26 -1.99 1.01
C THR A 105 -16.78 -1.16 -0.16
N ALA A 106 -17.73 -1.72 -0.92
CA ALA A 106 -18.46 -0.99 -1.96
C ALA A 106 -19.11 0.29 -1.41
N GLY A 107 -19.15 1.35 -2.21
CA GLY A 107 -19.72 2.65 -1.86
C GLY A 107 -18.86 3.52 -0.96
N LYS A 108 -17.76 3.00 -0.40
CA LYS A 108 -16.78 3.79 0.36
C LYS A 108 -15.66 4.31 -0.54
N SER A 109 -15.10 5.45 -0.15
CA SER A 109 -13.97 6.08 -0.84
C SER A 109 -12.66 5.83 -0.11
N PHE A 110 -11.66 5.42 -0.87
CA PHE A 110 -10.30 5.17 -0.40
C PHE A 110 -9.32 5.92 -1.29
N VAL A 111 -8.18 6.31 -0.73
CA VAL A 111 -7.06 6.81 -1.51
C VAL A 111 -6.15 5.62 -1.82
N PHE A 112 -5.91 5.41 -3.10
CA PHE A 112 -5.02 4.37 -3.62
C PHE A 112 -3.76 5.03 -4.17
N ARG A 113 -2.60 4.62 -3.64
CA ARG A 113 -1.29 5.05 -4.11
C ARG A 113 -0.59 3.89 -4.80
N GLY A 114 -0.20 4.10 -6.04
CA GLY A 114 0.52 3.10 -6.81
C GLY A 114 0.79 3.55 -8.22
N VAL A 115 1.42 2.67 -8.99
CA VAL A 115 1.70 2.93 -10.40
C VAL A 115 0.43 2.69 -11.20
N LEU A 116 -0.08 3.74 -11.84
CA LEU A 116 -1.19 3.62 -12.77
C LEU A 116 -0.67 3.06 -14.09
N ARG A 117 -1.25 1.97 -14.59
CA ARG A 117 -0.92 1.39 -15.89
C ARG A 117 -2.13 1.40 -16.78
N GLU A 118 -1.91 1.49 -18.08
CA GLU A 118 -2.97 1.30 -19.08
C GLU A 118 -2.75 -0.01 -19.82
N THR A 119 -3.79 -0.83 -19.88
CA THR A 119 -3.78 -2.10 -20.62
C THR A 119 -4.06 -1.86 -22.11
N SER A 120 -3.76 -2.85 -22.95
CA SER A 120 -4.06 -2.78 -24.40
C SER A 120 -5.55 -2.54 -24.71
N ALA A 121 -6.45 -2.88 -23.77
CA ALA A 121 -7.89 -2.60 -23.86
C ALA A 121 -8.27 -1.21 -23.33
N LYS A 122 -7.33 -0.27 -23.23
CA LYS A 122 -7.50 1.10 -22.68
C LYS A 122 -8.12 1.16 -21.28
N THR A 123 -7.98 0.07 -20.51
CA THR A 123 -8.42 0.03 -19.12
C THR A 123 -7.27 0.46 -18.22
N ARG A 124 -7.52 1.43 -17.34
CA ARG A 124 -6.59 1.89 -16.31
C ARG A 124 -6.57 0.90 -15.14
N VAL A 125 -5.38 0.50 -14.71
CA VAL A 125 -5.16 -0.55 -13.71
C VAL A 125 -4.08 -0.12 -12.73
N MET A 126 -4.29 -0.39 -11.44
CA MET A 126 -3.24 -0.37 -10.43
C MET A 126 -3.06 -1.76 -9.83
N GLU A 127 -1.81 -2.22 -9.77
CA GLU A 127 -1.44 -3.50 -9.17
C GLU A 127 -0.81 -3.27 -7.80
N GLN A 128 -1.31 -3.99 -6.79
CA GLN A 128 -0.91 -3.89 -5.38
C GLN A 128 -0.76 -2.45 -4.85
N PRO A 129 -1.73 -1.53 -5.11
CA PRO A 129 -1.62 -0.19 -4.60
C PRO A 129 -1.68 -0.21 -3.06
N TRP A 130 -0.90 0.66 -2.44
CA TRP A 130 -1.13 1.00 -1.05
C TRP A 130 -2.46 1.75 -0.93
N PHE A 131 -3.21 1.55 0.15
CA PHE A 131 -4.50 2.20 0.30
C PHE A 131 -4.81 2.59 1.74
N ILE A 132 -5.60 3.64 1.87
CA ILE A 132 -6.15 4.10 3.14
C ILE A 132 -7.55 4.68 2.93
N GLU A 133 -8.39 4.62 3.96
CA GLU A 133 -9.71 5.27 3.91
C GLU A 133 -9.55 6.79 3.72
N SER A 134 -10.31 7.37 2.80
CA SER A 134 -10.09 8.77 2.38
C SER A 134 -10.18 9.78 3.53
N ARG A 135 -10.98 9.49 4.57
CA ARG A 135 -11.09 10.33 5.78
C ARG A 135 -9.78 10.45 6.56
N ARG A 136 -8.91 9.44 6.47
CA ARG A 136 -7.64 9.36 7.21
C ARG A 136 -6.44 9.81 6.38
N TYR A 137 -6.63 10.14 5.10
CA TYR A 137 -5.51 10.47 4.21
C TYR A 137 -4.85 11.81 4.55
N GLY A 138 -5.60 12.79 5.05
CA GLY A 138 -5.04 14.07 5.48
C GLY A 138 -4.21 14.02 6.77
N GLU A 139 -4.16 12.87 7.44
CA GLU A 139 -3.37 12.64 8.66
C GLU A 139 -2.00 12.00 8.37
N VAL A 140 -1.72 11.69 7.09
CA VAL A 140 -0.55 10.91 6.63
C VAL A 140 0.53 11.79 6.03
#